data_AF-Q1Z5H1-F1
#
_entry.id   AF-Q1Z5H1-F1
#
_cell.length_a   1.000
_cell.length_b   1.000
_cell.length_c   1.000
_cell.angle_alpha   90.00
_cell.angle_beta   90.00
_cell.angle_gamma   90.00
#
_symmetry.space_group_name_H-M   'P 1'
#
loop_
_entity.id
_entity.type
_entity.pdbx_description
1 polymer ?
#
loop_
_entity_poly.entity_id
_entity_poly.type
_entity_poly.pdbx_seq_one_letter_code
_entity_poly.pdbx_strand_id
1 'polypeptide(L)'
;MAININQETIKRLADEVGDETVSILFNVFSDELEQYLRQLSDQPTVAQIGDISHAVKSSAASFGADDLALMAQECESRVKQEQDHWVVDRLPEFRTMVEETAHRYKQLASNNDFVNSML
;
A
#
# COMPACT_ATOMS: atom_id res chain seq x y z
N MET A 1 -7.43 8.03 -9.14
CA MET A 1 -6.05 8.54 -9.28
C MET A 1 -5.19 7.40 -9.77
N ALA A 2 -4.25 7.63 -10.69
CA ALA A 2 -3.32 6.57 -11.08
C ALA A 2 -2.30 6.39 -9.95
N ILE A 3 -2.26 5.21 -9.32
CA ILE A 3 -1.22 4.87 -8.34
C ILE A 3 0.12 4.87 -9.06
N ASN A 4 1.03 5.75 -8.66
CA ASN A 4 2.35 5.82 -9.25
C ASN A 4 3.28 4.88 -8.48
N ILE A 5 3.86 3.93 -9.21
CA ILE A 5 4.71 2.91 -8.62
C ILE A 5 6.15 3.28 -8.96
N ASN A 6 6.97 3.39 -7.93
CA ASN A 6 8.38 3.71 -8.05
C ASN A 6 9.14 2.53 -8.66
N GLN A 7 9.37 2.64 -9.96
CA GLN A 7 10.08 1.63 -10.72
C GLN A 7 11.51 1.42 -10.21
N GLU A 8 12.17 2.47 -9.70
CA GLU A 8 13.54 2.34 -9.16
C GLU A 8 13.56 1.46 -7.90
N THR A 9 12.58 1.63 -7.01
CA THR A 9 12.43 0.78 -5.82
C THR A 9 12.14 -0.66 -6.20
N ILE A 10 11.26 -0.89 -7.18
CA ILE A 10 10.98 -2.23 -7.70
C ILE A 10 12.24 -2.86 -8.30
N LYS A 11 13.00 -2.10 -9.10
CA LYS A 11 14.25 -2.61 -9.68
C LYS A 11 15.26 -3.01 -8.63
N ARG A 12 15.44 -2.19 -7.59
CA ARG A 12 16.32 -2.52 -6.46
C ARG A 12 15.84 -3.78 -5.74
N LEU A 13 14.54 -3.88 -5.47
CA LEU A 13 13.96 -5.07 -4.84
C LEU A 13 14.24 -6.33 -5.68
N ALA A 14 14.07 -6.26 -7.00
CA ALA A 14 14.37 -7.36 -7.92
C ALA A 14 15.86 -7.71 -7.97
N ASP A 15 16.75 -6.71 -7.95
CA ASP A 15 18.19 -6.94 -7.88
C ASP A 15 18.59 -7.62 -6.55
N GLU A 16 17.93 -7.27 -5.45
CA GLU A 16 18.21 -7.82 -4.12
C GLU A 16 17.66 -9.23 -3.88
N VAL A 17 16.43 -9.53 -4.34
CA VAL A 17 15.75 -10.82 -4.05
C VAL A 17 15.53 -11.73 -5.27
N GLY A 18 15.75 -11.22 -6.48
CA GLY A 18 15.46 -11.88 -7.75
C GLY A 18 14.01 -11.74 -8.22
N ASP A 19 13.80 -11.68 -9.54
CA ASP A 19 12.50 -11.52 -10.21
C ASP A 19 11.41 -12.48 -9.73
N GLU A 20 11.76 -13.75 -9.57
CA GLU A 20 10.83 -14.79 -9.11
C GLU A 20 10.32 -14.49 -7.69
N THR A 21 11.21 -13.99 -6.83
CA THR A 21 10.88 -13.64 -5.44
C THR A 21 10.08 -12.34 -5.36
N VAL A 22 10.36 -11.36 -6.23
CA VAL A 22 9.59 -10.11 -6.30
C VAL A 22 8.12 -10.36 -6.56
N SER A 23 7.80 -11.26 -7.50
CA SER A 23 6.40 -11.61 -7.80
C SER A 23 5.69 -12.21 -6.57
N ILE A 24 6.38 -13.03 -5.78
CA ILE A 24 5.86 -13.58 -4.52
C ILE A 24 5.64 -12.45 -3.51
N LEU A 25 6.62 -11.56 -3.34
CA LEU A 25 6.52 -10.44 -2.39
C LEU A 25 5.38 -9.47 -2.77
N PHE A 26 5.17 -9.19 -4.05
CA PHE A 26 4.04 -8.39 -4.52
C PHE A 26 2.70 -9.05 -4.22
N ASN A 27 2.62 -10.38 -4.34
CA ASN A 27 1.40 -11.10 -3.98
C ASN A 27 1.15 -11.06 -2.48
N VAL A 28 2.19 -11.24 -1.65
CA VAL A 28 2.10 -11.09 -0.18
C VAL A 28 1.66 -9.68 0.20
N PHE A 29 2.31 -8.66 -0.35
CA PHE A 29 1.96 -7.26 -0.13
C PHE A 29 0.51 -6.95 -0.51
N SER A 30 0.06 -7.47 -1.65
CA SER A 30 -1.32 -7.29 -2.10
C SER A 30 -2.32 -7.94 -1.14
N ASP A 31 -2.03 -9.15 -0.65
CA ASP A 31 -2.89 -9.85 0.31
C ASP A 31 -2.93 -9.12 1.66
N GLU A 32 -1.79 -8.58 2.12
CA GLU A 32 -1.72 -7.71 3.31
C GLU A 32 -2.58 -6.45 3.14
N LEU A 33 -2.48 -5.77 2.00
CA LEU A 33 -3.32 -4.61 1.70
C LEU A 33 -4.82 -4.96 1.66
N GLU A 34 -5.20 -6.11 1.08
CA GLU A 34 -6.58 -6.60 1.11
C GLU A 34 -7.05 -6.89 2.55
N GLN A 35 -6.18 -7.43 3.40
CA GLN A 35 -6.47 -7.62 4.82
C GLN A 35 -6.67 -6.29 5.54
N TYR A 36 -5.81 -5.30 5.31
CA TYR A 36 -5.96 -3.96 5.87
C TYR A 36 -7.24 -3.29 5.39
N LEU A 37 -7.59 -3.43 4.10
CA LEU A 37 -8.83 -2.92 3.54
C LEU A 37 -10.07 -3.51 4.22
N ARG A 38 -10.05 -4.82 4.51
CA ARG A 38 -11.12 -5.48 5.27
C ARG A 38 -11.27 -4.89 6.67
N GLN A 39 -10.16 -4.71 7.39
CA GLN A 39 -10.16 -4.07 8.71
C GLN A 39 -10.64 -2.62 8.64
N LEU A 40 -10.20 -1.88 7.61
CA LEU A 40 -10.65 -0.52 7.40
C LEU A 40 -12.14 -0.45 7.07
N SER A 41 -12.73 -1.49 6.47
CA SER A 41 -14.15 -1.55 6.09
C SER A 41 -15.07 -1.92 7.26
N ASP A 42 -14.56 -2.62 8.26
CA ASP A 42 -15.31 -3.11 9.43
C ASP A 42 -15.44 -2.06 10.55
N GLN A 43 -15.84 -0.83 10.20
CA GLN A 43 -16.01 0.31 11.14
C GLN A 43 -14.82 0.47 12.13
N PRO A 44 -13.60 0.72 11.62
CA PRO A 44 -12.42 0.86 12.46
C PRO A 44 -12.52 2.11 13.34
N THR A 45 -11.97 2.01 14.54
CA THR A 45 -11.70 3.17 15.40
C THR A 45 -10.53 3.99 14.85
N VAL A 46 -10.44 5.27 15.23
CA VAL A 46 -9.36 6.17 14.79
C VAL A 46 -7.98 5.62 15.15
N ALA A 47 -7.85 4.98 16.32
CA ALA A 47 -6.63 4.27 16.72
C ALA A 47 -6.27 3.15 15.73
N GLN A 48 -7.24 2.30 15.37
CA GLN A 48 -7.03 1.23 14.38
C GLN A 48 -6.66 1.78 13.01
N ILE A 49 -7.27 2.89 12.57
CA ILE A 49 -6.89 3.55 11.32
C ILE A 49 -5.42 3.99 11.40
N GLY A 50 -4.96 4.51 12.54
CA GLY A 50 -3.56 4.86 12.78
C GLY A 50 -2.61 3.66 12.68
N ASP A 51 -2.91 2.56 13.38
CA ASP A 51 -2.12 1.32 13.33
C ASP A 51 -2.06 0.73 11.91
N ILE A 52 -3.21 0.65 11.23
CA ILE A 52 -3.28 0.17 9.85
C ILE A 52 -2.50 1.09 8.93
N SER A 53 -2.61 2.41 9.09
CA SER A 53 -1.85 3.38 8.30
C SER A 53 -0.35 3.23 8.53
N HIS A 54 0.09 2.98 9.76
CA HIS A 54 1.50 2.72 10.04
C HIS A 54 2.02 1.47 9.32
N ALA A 55 1.25 0.38 9.35
CA ALA A 55 1.60 -0.86 8.66
C ALA A 55 1.61 -0.67 7.13
N VAL A 56 0.53 -0.10 6.57
CA VAL A 56 0.40 0.22 5.13
C VAL A 56 1.56 1.10 4.66
N LYS A 57 1.93 2.14 5.43
CA LYS A 57 3.06 3.02 5.11
C LYS A 57 4.37 2.25 4.99
N SER A 58 4.68 1.40 5.97
CA SER A 58 5.93 0.63 5.98
C SER A 58 6.00 -0.32 4.79
N SER A 59 4.90 -1.03 4.51
CA SER A 59 4.83 -1.94 3.37
C SER A 59 4.90 -1.16 2.06
N ALA A 60 4.08 -0.12 1.88
CA ALA A 60 4.07 0.71 0.68
C ALA A 60 5.43 1.33 0.36
N ALA A 61 6.15 1.85 1.36
CA ALA A 61 7.50 2.40 1.18
C ALA A 61 8.51 1.34 0.72
N SER A 62 8.38 0.10 1.21
CA SER A 62 9.26 -1.01 0.83
C SER A 62 9.03 -1.47 -0.62
N PHE A 63 7.80 -1.35 -1.11
CA PHE A 63 7.40 -1.81 -2.45
C PHE A 63 7.36 -0.70 -3.50
N GLY A 64 7.68 0.54 -3.14
CA GLY A 64 7.67 1.69 -4.06
C GLY A 64 6.29 2.29 -4.33
N ALA A 65 5.30 2.03 -3.47
CA ALA A 65 3.98 2.66 -3.54
C ALA A 65 3.99 4.01 -2.80
N ASP A 66 4.77 4.97 -3.30
CA ASP A 66 5.02 6.25 -2.62
C ASP A 66 3.73 7.03 -2.33
N ASP A 67 2.79 7.07 -3.28
CA ASP A 67 1.49 7.75 -3.08
C ASP A 67 0.71 7.16 -1.89
N LEU A 68 0.68 5.83 -1.76
CA LEU A 68 -0.01 5.15 -0.66
C LEU A 68 0.73 5.38 0.66
N ALA A 69 2.06 5.34 0.64
CA ALA A 69 2.88 5.59 1.83
C ALA A 69 2.67 7.02 2.37
N LEU A 70 2.55 8.01 1.47
CA LEU A 70 2.28 9.40 1.82
C LEU A 70 0.88 9.57 2.43
N MET A 71 -0.16 8.97 1.82
CA MET A 71 -1.51 9.01 2.37
C MET A 71 -1.57 8.38 3.76
N ALA A 72 -0.96 7.20 3.91
CA ALA A 72 -0.91 6.49 5.17
C ALA A 72 -0.12 7.27 6.25
N GLN A 73 0.97 7.94 5.87
CA GLN A 73 1.70 8.83 6.77
C GLN A 73 0.86 10.03 7.23
N GLU A 74 0.08 10.64 6.33
CA GLU A 74 -0.81 11.75 6.68
C GLU A 74 -1.90 11.26 7.64
N CYS A 75 -2.56 10.12 7.37
CA CYS A 75 -3.51 9.50 8.29
C CYS A 75 -2.89 9.26 9.68
N GLU A 76 -1.72 8.63 9.76
CA GLU A 76 -0.99 8.39 11.01
C GLU A 76 -0.72 9.69 11.78
N SER A 77 -0.26 10.73 11.07
CA SER A 77 0.03 12.04 11.65
C SER A 77 -1.23 12.71 12.21
N ARG A 78 -2.34 12.61 11.49
CA ARG A 78 -3.63 13.23 11.86
C ARG A 78 -4.27 12.53 13.04
N VAL A 79 -4.14 11.20 13.13
CA VAL A 79 -4.52 10.41 14.31
C VAL A 79 -3.73 10.88 15.55
N LYS A 80 -2.42 11.10 15.42
CA LYS A 80 -1.56 11.62 16.52
C LYS A 80 -1.90 13.05 16.93
N GLN A 81 -2.51 13.83 16.03
CA GLN A 81 -2.96 15.21 16.28
C GLN A 81 -4.41 15.27 16.79
N GLU A 82 -5.03 14.13 17.11
CA GLU A 82 -6.42 14.06 17.57
C GLU A 82 -7.41 14.66 16.55
N GLN A 83 -7.06 14.63 15.26
CA GLN A 83 -7.88 15.11 14.15
C GLN A 83 -8.78 13.99 13.60
N ASP A 84 -9.50 13.34 14.50
CA ASP A 84 -10.37 12.19 14.24
C ASP A 84 -11.34 12.45 13.07
N HIS A 85 -11.90 13.66 13.02
CA HIS A 85 -12.86 14.05 11.98
C HIS A 85 -12.24 14.03 10.58
N TRP A 86 -10.99 14.47 10.44
CA TRP A 86 -10.25 14.46 9.18
C TRP A 86 -9.96 13.02 8.73
N VAL A 87 -9.55 12.18 9.68
CA VAL A 87 -9.21 10.77 9.41
C VAL A 87 -10.45 9.99 8.96
N VAL A 88 -11.59 10.20 9.62
CA VAL A 88 -12.87 9.57 9.25
C VAL A 88 -13.38 10.08 7.91
N ASP A 89 -13.24 11.38 7.62
CA ASP A 89 -13.61 11.97 6.32
C ASP A 89 -12.77 11.42 5.17
N ARG A 90 -11.46 11.21 5.40
CA ARG A 90 -10.51 10.69 4.41
C ARG A 90 -10.45 9.16 4.34
N LEU A 91 -11.02 8.45 5.30
CA LEU A 91 -11.10 7.00 5.33
C LEU A 91 -11.61 6.38 4.01
N PRO A 92 -12.70 6.84 3.37
CA PRO A 92 -13.12 6.30 2.07
C PRO A 92 -12.07 6.47 0.98
N GLU A 93 -11.38 7.62 0.92
CA GLU A 93 -10.31 7.87 -0.06
C GLU A 93 -9.12 6.94 0.22
N PHE A 94 -8.73 6.79 1.49
CA PHE A 94 -7.66 5.89 1.90
C PHE A 94 -7.98 4.43 1.54
N ARG A 95 -9.21 3.97 1.79
CA ARG A 95 -9.67 2.63 1.38
C ARG A 95 -9.55 2.42 -0.12
N THR A 96 -10.01 3.37 -0.93
CA THR A 96 -9.88 3.30 -2.38
C THR A 96 -8.42 3.24 -2.82
N MET A 97 -7.53 4.02 -2.21
CA MET A 97 -6.09 3.96 -2.52
C MET A 97 -5.47 2.60 -2.17
N VAL A 98 -5.81 2.04 -1.01
CA VAL A 98 -5.36 0.70 -0.59
C VAL A 98 -5.85 -0.37 -1.58
N GLU A 99 -7.14 -0.33 -1.94
CA GLU A 99 -7.75 -1.28 -2.88
C GLU A 99 -7.12 -1.23 -4.27
N GLU A 100 -6.96 -0.03 -4.83
CA GLU A 100 -6.36 0.18 -6.15
C GLU A 100 -4.88 -0.26 -6.16
N THR A 101 -4.16 0.01 -5.07
CA THR A 101 -2.76 -0.41 -4.92
C THR A 101 -2.67 -1.94 -4.85
N ALA A 102 -3.50 -2.57 -4.01
CA ALA A 102 -3.53 -4.03 -3.89
C ALA A 102 -3.81 -4.71 -5.23
N HIS A 103 -4.83 -4.23 -5.96
CA HIS A 103 -5.14 -4.74 -7.30
C HIS A 103 -3.97 -4.58 -8.26
N ARG A 104 -3.31 -3.42 -8.24
CA ARG A 104 -2.21 -3.16 -9.17
C ARG A 104 -0.99 -4.04 -8.89
N TYR A 105 -0.61 -4.21 -7.63
CA TYR A 105 0.49 -5.11 -7.27
C TYR A 105 0.15 -6.58 -7.53
N LYS A 106 -1.10 -6.99 -7.34
CA LYS A 106 -1.56 -8.35 -7.68
C LYS A 106 -1.52 -8.61 -9.18
N GLN A 107 -1.86 -7.61 -9.99
CA GLN A 107 -1.69 -7.66 -11.44
C GLN A 107 -0.22 -7.72 -11.85
N LEU A 108 0.66 -6.96 -11.19
CA LEU A 108 2.11 -7.01 -11.43
C LEU A 108 2.69 -8.39 -11.08
N ALA A 109 2.29 -8.97 -9.95
CA ALA A 109 2.69 -10.31 -9.55
C ALA A 109 2.23 -11.40 -10.53
N SER A 110 1.05 -11.23 -11.13
CA SER A 110 0.48 -12.19 -12.08
C SER A 110 1.05 -12.02 -13.49
N ASN A 111 1.41 -10.78 -13.90
CA ASN A 111 2.03 -10.47 -15.17
C ASN A 111 3.55 -10.42 -15.04
N ASN A 112 4.19 -11.59 -15.05
CA ASN A 112 5.65 -11.74 -15.06
C ASN A 112 6.30 -10.90 -16.19
N ASP A 113 5.65 -10.77 -17.34
CA ASP A 113 6.09 -9.93 -18.46
C ASP A 113 6.20 -8.43 -18.12
N PHE A 114 5.40 -7.90 -17.19
CA PHE A 114 5.45 -6.47 -16.85
C PHE A 114 6.62 -6.16 -15.93
N VAL A 115 6.94 -7.04 -14.98
CA VAL A 115 8.16 -6.93 -14.15
C VAL A 115 9.39 -7.02 -15.06
N ASN A 116 9.41 -8.00 -15.96
CA ASN A 116 10.48 -8.20 -16.93
C ASN A 116 10.62 -7.05 -17.94
N SER A 117 9.50 -6.41 -18.33
CA SER A 117 9.51 -5.23 -19.20
C SER A 117 9.81 -3.92 -18.48
N MET A 118 9.76 -3.88 -17.15
CA MET A 118 10.13 -2.70 -16.35
C MET A 118 11.59 -2.78 -15.87
N LEU A 119 12.16 -3.97 -15.74
CA LEU A 119 13.57 -4.22 -15.41
C LEU A 119 14.49 -3.96 -16.61
#